data_AF-A0A1D6MPH6-F1
#
_entry.id   AF-A0A1D6MPH6-F1
#
_cell.length_a   1.000
_cell.length_b   1.000
_cell.length_c   1.000
_cell.angle_alpha   90.00
_cell.angle_beta   90.00
_cell.angle_gamma   90.00
#
_symmetry.space_group_name_H-M   'P 1'
#
loop_
_entity.id
_entity.type
_entity.pdbx_description
1 polymer ?
#
loop_
_entity_poly.entity_id
_entity_poly.type
_entity_poly.pdbx_seq_one_letter_code
_entity_poly.pdbx_strand_id
1 'polypeptide(L)'
;MKKSIDAWRKKEDKLKKVQPYDVFLSDSHVSLTGIVGGVASGYLGDCSRRVAIRDETHKSNAFIMFDERNKRAAFADLFASVTFTAQYGNFQRLFLDLTKASARFDITSGSLFLCGASRLAQDFFFSRRPDVETFCDICPDVTVSFQQQIVGPFSFRVESSVAIDPRSQDHFVRVDDPIFAIDWALKVLGSAKATAWYSPKHQEAMMELRFYET
;
A
#
# COMPACT_ATOMS: atom_id res chain seq x y z
N MET A 1 12.21 9.16 -2.02
CA MET A 1 12.00 10.14 -0.94
C MET A 1 10.77 9.75 -0.15
N LYS A 2 10.88 9.54 1.17
CA LYS A 2 9.75 9.25 2.07
C LYS A 2 9.52 10.47 2.95
N LYS A 3 8.27 10.93 3.06
CA LYS A 3 7.87 12.04 3.93
C LYS A 3 6.62 11.64 4.69
N SER A 4 6.68 11.69 6.01
CA SER A 4 5.52 11.50 6.89
C SER A 4 5.14 12.82 7.54
N ILE A 5 3.85 13.12 7.54
CA ILE A 5 3.26 14.29 8.19
C ILE A 5 2.30 13.75 9.24
N ASP A 6 2.58 14.03 10.50
CA ASP A 6 1.66 13.71 11.58
C ASP A 6 0.64 14.85 11.66
N ALA A 7 -0.59 14.57 11.19
CA ALA A 7 -1.67 15.54 11.23
C ALA A 7 -2.15 15.78 12.67
N TRP A 8 -2.12 14.73 13.50
CA TRP A 8 -2.55 14.82 14.88
C TRP A 8 -1.89 13.74 15.73
N ARG A 9 -1.51 14.10 16.95
CA ARG A 9 -1.03 13.14 17.95
C ARG A 9 -1.60 13.54 19.30
N LYS A 10 -2.39 12.66 19.90
CA LYS A 10 -2.90 12.84 21.26
C LYS A 10 -2.18 11.86 22.16
N LYS A 11 -1.42 12.42 23.09
CA LYS A 11 -1.06 11.70 24.31
C LYS A 11 -2.32 11.68 25.14
N GLU A 12 -3.20 10.69 24.96
CA GLU A 12 -4.33 10.53 25.88
C GLU A 12 -3.79 10.33 27.30
N ASP A 13 -4.65 10.52 28.31
CA ASP A 13 -4.32 10.26 29.71
C ASP A 13 -3.93 8.79 29.87
N LYS A 14 -2.63 8.51 29.66
CA LYS A 14 -2.04 7.19 29.82
C LYS A 14 -2.32 6.75 31.25
N LEU A 15 -2.80 5.52 31.40
CA LEU A 15 -3.04 4.96 32.73
C LEU A 15 -1.72 4.99 33.51
N LYS A 16 -1.67 5.79 34.58
CA LYS A 16 -0.46 5.95 35.40
C LYS A 16 -0.03 4.57 35.90
N LYS A 17 1.24 4.22 35.66
CA LYS A 17 1.89 2.96 36.05
C LYS A 17 1.52 1.69 35.25
N VAL A 18 0.81 1.81 34.13
CA VAL A 18 0.54 0.66 33.24
C VAL A 18 1.40 0.76 31.97
N GLN A 19 2.29 -0.21 31.77
CA GLN A 19 3.06 -0.31 30.53
C GLN A 19 2.15 -0.81 29.40
N PRO A 20 2.14 -0.13 28.23
CA PRO A 20 1.40 -0.60 27.07
C PRO A 20 1.91 -1.99 26.63
N TYR A 21 1.05 -2.77 25.97
CA TYR A 21 1.47 -4.08 25.43
C TYR A 21 2.54 -3.94 24.35
N ASP A 22 2.52 -2.83 23.62
CA ASP A 22 3.51 -2.42 22.62
C ASP A 22 3.75 -0.91 22.74
N VAL A 23 5.03 -0.51 22.83
CA VAL A 23 5.42 0.90 22.97
C VAL A 23 5.09 1.71 21.70
N PHE A 24 5.17 1.11 20.51
CA PHE A 24 4.90 1.80 19.24
C PHE A 24 3.41 2.10 19.03
N LEU A 25 2.54 1.31 19.65
CA LEU A 25 1.09 1.49 19.60
C LEU A 25 0.56 2.29 20.80
N SER A 26 1.45 2.91 21.58
CA SER A 26 1.08 3.60 22.81
C SER A 26 0.58 5.04 22.64
N ASP A 27 0.75 5.62 21.44
CA ASP A 27 0.32 6.97 21.12
C ASP A 27 -0.77 6.95 20.03
N SER A 28 -1.95 7.46 20.38
CA SER A 28 -3.00 7.74 19.39
C SER A 28 -2.52 8.82 18.41
N HIS A 29 -2.55 8.51 17.12
CA HIS A 29 -2.06 9.42 16.09
C HIS A 29 -2.84 9.26 14.78
N VAL A 30 -2.86 10.35 14.03
CA VAL A 30 -3.31 10.39 12.64
C VAL A 30 -2.13 10.92 11.84
N SER A 31 -1.67 10.15 10.87
CA SER A 31 -0.53 10.52 10.03
C SER A 31 -0.79 10.20 8.56
N LEU A 32 -0.15 10.98 7.72
CA LEU A 32 -0.14 10.86 6.27
C LEU A 32 1.30 10.66 5.82
N THR A 33 1.62 9.52 5.24
CA THR A 33 2.95 9.18 4.75
C THR A 33 2.93 9.07 3.24
N GLY A 34 3.75 9.86 2.56
CA GLY A 34 3.97 9.77 1.12
C GLY A 34 5.36 9.24 0.80
N ILE A 35 5.46 8.38 -0.21
CA ILE A 35 6.72 7.91 -0.78
C ILE A 35 6.66 8.18 -2.28
N VAL A 36 7.72 8.79 -2.81
CA VAL A 36 7.92 8.91 -4.26
C VAL A 36 9.31 8.36 -4.58
N GLY A 37 9.41 7.51 -5.59
CA GLY A 37 10.65 6.89 -6.01
C GLY A 37 10.70 6.69 -7.51
N GLY A 38 11.86 6.26 -7.99
CA GLY A 38 12.09 5.89 -9.38
C GLY A 38 12.80 4.55 -9.46
N VAL A 39 12.51 3.80 -10.52
CA VAL A 39 13.14 2.53 -10.85
C VAL A 39 13.76 2.68 -12.23
N ALA A 40 15.04 2.32 -12.35
CA ALA A 40 15.71 2.25 -13.64
C ALA A 40 16.32 0.86 -13.82
N SER A 41 16.22 0.30 -15.01
CA SER A 41 16.81 -0.99 -15.37
C SER A 41 17.49 -0.89 -16.72
N GLY A 42 18.71 -1.42 -16.83
CA GLY A 42 19.45 -1.52 -18.07
C GLY A 42 19.66 -2.97 -18.48
N TYR A 43 19.57 -3.23 -19.78
CA TYR A 43 19.79 -4.53 -20.40
C TYR A 43 20.85 -4.40 -21.49
N LEU A 44 21.73 -5.40 -21.56
CA LEU A 44 22.81 -5.52 -22.54
C LEU A 44 22.66 -6.88 -23.25
N GLY A 45 22.41 -6.88 -24.56
CA GLY A 45 22.17 -8.08 -25.38
C GLY A 45 20.90 -7.97 -26.25
N ASP A 46 20.51 -9.03 -26.96
CA ASP A 46 19.31 -9.03 -27.82
C ASP A 46 18.01 -8.81 -27.01
N CYS A 47 17.58 -7.54 -26.95
CA CYS A 47 16.42 -7.12 -26.16
C CYS A 47 15.12 -7.04 -26.97
N SER A 48 15.18 -7.14 -28.31
CA SER A 48 14.04 -7.01 -29.23
C SER A 48 12.85 -7.90 -28.84
N ARG A 49 13.10 -9.16 -28.45
CA ARG A 49 12.03 -10.11 -28.10
C ARG A 49 11.38 -9.84 -26.74
N ARG A 50 12.05 -9.16 -25.80
CA ARG A 50 11.52 -8.90 -24.44
C ARG A 50 10.80 -7.55 -24.33
N VAL A 51 11.16 -6.57 -25.16
CA VAL A 51 10.43 -5.30 -25.26
C VAL A 51 9.02 -5.55 -25.81
N ALA A 52 8.89 -6.38 -26.86
CA ALA A 52 7.59 -6.75 -27.43
C ALA A 52 6.68 -7.53 -26.45
N ILE A 53 7.23 -8.45 -25.65
CA ILE A 53 6.45 -9.22 -24.66
C ILE A 53 5.91 -8.32 -23.54
N ARG A 54 6.69 -7.30 -23.13
CA ARG A 54 6.27 -6.37 -22.07
C ARG A 54 5.17 -5.44 -22.54
N ASP A 55 5.22 -4.98 -23.79
CA ASP A 55 4.20 -4.11 -24.41
C ASP A 55 2.80 -4.76 -24.45
N GLU A 56 2.72 -6.09 -24.60
CA GLU A 56 1.44 -6.82 -24.62
C GLU A 56 0.90 -7.21 -23.23
N THR A 57 1.78 -7.40 -22.23
CA THR A 57 1.38 -7.90 -20.89
C THR A 57 1.27 -6.80 -19.83
N HIS A 58 1.91 -5.65 -20.05
CA HIS A 58 1.82 -4.47 -19.23
C HIS A 58 1.89 -3.26 -20.18
N LYS A 59 0.84 -2.44 -20.24
CA LYS A 59 0.84 -1.15 -20.96
C LYS A 59 1.85 -0.14 -20.35
N SER A 60 3.02 -0.54 -19.85
CA SER A 60 3.96 0.33 -19.15
C SER A 60 4.65 1.29 -20.12
N ASN A 61 4.13 2.52 -20.21
CA ASN A 61 4.71 3.67 -20.92
C ASN A 61 5.99 4.22 -20.26
N ALA A 62 6.83 3.36 -19.71
CA ALA A 62 8.08 3.81 -19.11
C ALA A 62 9.00 4.43 -20.15
N PHE A 63 9.92 5.30 -19.69
CA PHE A 63 10.93 5.88 -20.56
C PHE A 63 11.87 4.77 -21.04
N ILE A 64 11.68 4.34 -22.29
CA ILE A 64 12.49 3.31 -22.92
C ILE A 64 13.48 3.98 -23.87
N MET A 65 14.77 3.76 -23.64
CA MET A 65 15.83 4.10 -24.58
C MET A 65 16.38 2.81 -25.18
N PHE A 66 16.30 2.68 -26.50
CA PHE A 66 16.80 1.52 -27.22
C PHE A 66 17.92 1.96 -28.18
N ASP A 67 19.07 1.30 -28.09
CA ASP A 67 20.17 1.43 -29.04
C ASP A 67 20.32 0.09 -29.78
N GLU A 68 19.77 0.06 -31.00
CA GLU A 68 19.79 -1.11 -31.89
C GLU A 68 21.21 -1.50 -32.31
N ARG A 69 22.12 -0.52 -32.41
CA ARG A 69 23.50 -0.74 -32.87
C ARG A 69 24.33 -1.48 -31.83
N ASN A 70 24.10 -1.17 -30.54
CA ASN A 70 24.83 -1.78 -29.42
C ASN A 70 24.03 -2.86 -28.68
N LYS A 71 22.81 -3.17 -29.15
CA LYS A 71 21.89 -4.10 -28.48
C LYS A 71 21.70 -3.75 -27.00
N ARG A 72 21.37 -2.50 -26.71
CA ARG A 72 21.17 -1.99 -25.34
C ARG A 72 19.77 -1.45 -25.18
N ALA A 73 19.14 -1.74 -24.05
CA ALA A 73 17.86 -1.16 -23.68
C ALA A 73 17.95 -0.62 -22.25
N ALA A 74 17.56 0.63 -22.04
CA ALA A 74 17.38 1.21 -20.71
C ALA A 74 15.90 1.56 -20.52
N PHE A 75 15.40 1.31 -19.31
CA PHE A 75 14.05 1.60 -18.88
C PHE A 75 14.15 2.45 -17.62
N ALA A 76 13.29 3.47 -17.51
CA ALA A 76 13.10 4.22 -16.28
C ALA A 76 11.61 4.53 -16.07
N ASP A 77 11.15 4.37 -14.83
CA ASP A 77 9.79 4.72 -14.42
C ASP A 77 9.78 5.30 -13.00
N LEU A 78 8.68 5.96 -12.65
CA LEU A 78 8.44 6.49 -11.32
C LEU A 78 7.37 5.67 -10.61
N PHE A 79 7.42 5.63 -9.29
CA PHE A 79 6.34 5.08 -8.47
C PHE A 79 6.06 6.04 -7.33
N ALA A 80 4.80 6.06 -6.89
CA ALA A 80 4.39 6.85 -5.74
C ALA A 80 3.44 6.03 -4.88
N SER A 81 3.49 6.24 -3.56
CA SER A 81 2.52 5.67 -2.64
C SER A 81 2.14 6.69 -1.57
N VAL A 82 0.87 6.72 -1.21
CA VAL A 82 0.35 7.57 -0.15
C VAL A 82 -0.40 6.69 0.83
N THR A 83 0.02 6.69 2.08
CA THR A 83 -0.61 5.93 3.16
C THR A 83 -1.17 6.90 4.19
N PHE A 84 -2.46 6.80 4.44
CA PHE A 84 -3.13 7.46 5.55
C PHE A 84 -3.34 6.43 6.66
N THR A 85 -2.91 6.76 7.88
CA THR A 85 -3.10 5.90 9.04
C THR A 85 -3.75 6.68 10.17
N ALA A 86 -4.84 6.16 10.70
CA ALA A 86 -5.53 6.67 11.87
C ALA A 86 -5.54 5.60 12.95
N GLN A 87 -4.95 5.92 14.09
CA GLN A 87 -4.90 5.05 15.26
C GLN A 87 -5.62 5.74 16.43
N TYR A 88 -6.55 5.00 17.01
CA TYR A 88 -7.28 5.38 18.21
C TYR A 88 -6.95 4.42 19.35
N GLY A 89 -6.62 5.00 20.50
CA GLY A 89 -6.25 4.33 21.75
C GLY A 89 -4.77 4.01 21.90
N ASN A 90 -4.43 3.53 23.10
CA ASN A 90 -3.04 3.48 23.58
C ASN A 90 -2.55 2.05 23.89
N PHE A 91 -3.34 1.03 23.58
CA PHE A 91 -2.99 -0.38 23.75
C PHE A 91 -2.47 -0.73 25.16
N GLN A 92 -3.17 -0.21 26.18
CA GLN A 92 -2.92 -0.40 27.62
C GLN A 92 -4.05 -1.17 28.29
N ARG A 93 -5.30 -0.95 27.89
CA ARG A 93 -6.48 -1.59 28.48
C ARG A 93 -6.61 -3.03 28.01
N LEU A 94 -7.39 -3.81 28.76
CA LEU A 94 -7.51 -5.25 28.55
C LEU A 94 -8.40 -5.62 27.37
N PHE A 95 -9.30 -4.75 26.91
CA PHE A 95 -10.21 -5.03 25.80
C PHE A 95 -10.45 -3.76 24.98
N LEU A 96 -10.52 -3.92 23.64
CA LEU A 96 -10.95 -2.89 22.68
C LEU A 96 -10.27 -1.51 22.84
N ASP A 97 -9.02 -1.47 23.31
CA ASP A 97 -8.30 -0.21 23.49
C ASP A 97 -7.75 0.29 22.16
N LEU A 98 -7.14 -0.60 21.36
CA LEU A 98 -6.54 -0.23 20.08
C LEU A 98 -7.50 -0.48 18.92
N THR A 99 -7.76 0.59 18.17
CA THR A 99 -8.39 0.54 16.84
C THR A 99 -7.51 1.30 15.87
N LYS A 100 -7.04 0.66 14.81
CA LYS A 100 -6.20 1.29 13.80
C LYS A 100 -6.77 1.00 12.42
N ALA A 101 -6.97 2.04 11.65
CA ALA A 101 -7.36 1.96 10.26
C ALA A 101 -6.28 2.61 9.40
N SER A 102 -5.95 1.99 8.27
CA SER A 102 -5.05 2.57 7.29
C SER A 102 -5.55 2.34 5.88
N ALA A 103 -5.40 3.36 5.04
CA ALA A 103 -5.65 3.27 3.62
C ALA A 103 -4.37 3.66 2.88
N ARG A 104 -3.94 2.81 1.96
CA ARG A 104 -2.75 2.99 1.13
C ARG A 104 -3.17 3.06 -0.32
N PHE A 105 -2.67 4.06 -1.02
CA PHE A 105 -2.87 4.29 -2.44
C PHE A 105 -1.52 4.14 -3.12
N ASP A 106 -1.38 3.14 -3.98
CA ASP A 106 -0.15 2.83 -4.70
C ASP A 106 -0.32 3.16 -6.19
N ILE A 107 0.64 3.94 -6.72
CA ILE A 107 0.79 4.24 -8.14
C ILE A 107 2.05 3.50 -8.60
N THR A 108 1.84 2.38 -9.27
CA THR A 108 2.90 1.45 -9.70
C THR A 108 3.73 2.00 -10.86
N SER A 109 3.13 2.82 -11.74
CA SER A 109 3.81 3.43 -12.89
C SER A 109 3.42 4.90 -13.07
N GLY A 110 4.39 5.78 -12.83
CA GLY A 110 4.20 7.23 -12.91
C GLY A 110 4.10 7.73 -14.34
N SER A 111 4.83 7.11 -15.27
CA SER A 111 4.74 7.45 -16.69
C SER A 111 3.36 7.15 -17.29
N LEU A 112 2.77 5.99 -16.95
CA LEU A 112 1.39 5.65 -17.27
C LEU A 112 0.40 6.64 -16.66
N PHE A 113 0.54 6.89 -15.37
CA PHE A 113 -0.33 7.80 -14.63
C PHE A 113 -0.32 9.21 -15.24
N LEU A 114 0.85 9.76 -15.58
CA LEU A 114 0.96 11.09 -16.19
C LEU A 114 0.38 11.14 -17.61
N CYS A 115 0.64 10.12 -18.43
CA CYS A 115 0.07 10.02 -19.77
C CYS A 115 -1.46 9.96 -19.70
N GLY A 116 -2.00 9.09 -18.85
CA GLY A 116 -3.43 8.96 -18.65
C GLY A 116 -4.07 10.23 -18.08
N ALA A 117 -3.47 10.83 -17.03
CA ALA A 117 -3.98 12.06 -16.42
C ALA A 117 -4.01 13.23 -17.42
N SER A 118 -3.00 13.35 -18.29
CA SER A 118 -2.98 14.38 -19.33
C SER A 118 -4.08 14.18 -20.38
N ARG A 119 -4.35 12.92 -20.78
CA ARG A 119 -5.47 12.58 -21.67
C ARG A 119 -6.82 12.90 -21.02
N LEU A 120 -7.03 12.49 -19.76
CA LEU A 120 -8.26 12.80 -19.03
C LEU A 120 -8.46 14.32 -18.87
N ALA A 121 -7.40 15.07 -18.59
CA ALA A 121 -7.47 16.52 -18.48
C ALA A 121 -7.83 17.18 -19.82
N GLN A 122 -7.26 16.69 -20.92
CA GLN A 122 -7.61 17.13 -22.28
C GLN A 122 -9.06 16.81 -22.61
N ASP A 123 -9.51 15.58 -22.35
CA ASP A 123 -10.88 15.16 -22.62
C ASP A 123 -11.87 16.00 -21.81
N PHE A 124 -11.58 16.27 -20.54
CA PHE A 124 -12.38 17.16 -19.72
C PHE A 124 -12.40 18.60 -20.28
N PHE A 125 -11.23 19.14 -20.65
CA PHE A 125 -11.13 20.49 -21.24
C PHE A 125 -11.91 20.63 -22.55
N PHE A 126 -11.90 19.59 -23.39
CA PHE A 126 -12.65 19.55 -24.64
C PHE A 126 -14.08 19.02 -24.50
N SER A 127 -14.58 18.83 -23.27
CA SER A 127 -15.92 18.28 -22.98
C SER A 127 -16.20 16.95 -23.70
N ARG A 128 -15.16 16.14 -23.90
CA ARG A 128 -15.26 14.78 -24.42
C ARG A 128 -15.54 13.83 -23.27
N ARG A 129 -16.26 12.75 -23.56
CA ARG A 129 -16.50 11.70 -22.55
C ARG A 129 -15.16 11.02 -22.24
N PRO A 130 -14.73 11.01 -20.97
CA PRO A 130 -13.50 10.33 -20.60
C PRO A 130 -13.64 8.84 -20.89
N ASP A 131 -12.59 8.29 -21.50
CA ASP A 131 -12.53 6.86 -21.80
C ASP A 131 -12.37 6.04 -20.52
N VAL A 132 -13.21 5.01 -20.37
CA VAL A 132 -13.26 4.17 -19.18
C VAL A 132 -11.99 3.35 -19.05
N GLU A 133 -11.39 2.91 -20.15
CA GLU A 133 -10.12 2.17 -20.13
C GLU A 133 -8.97 3.05 -19.64
N THR A 134 -8.91 4.29 -20.12
CA THR A 134 -7.93 5.28 -19.66
C THR A 134 -8.10 5.59 -18.16
N PHE A 135 -9.34 5.62 -17.64
CA PHE A 135 -9.60 5.80 -16.20
C PHE A 135 -9.14 4.59 -15.37
N CYS A 136 -9.43 3.36 -15.82
CA CYS A 136 -8.92 2.14 -15.17
C CYS A 136 -7.40 2.11 -15.12
N ASP A 137 -6.74 2.47 -16.22
CA ASP A 137 -5.28 2.46 -16.34
C ASP A 137 -4.58 3.48 -15.41
N ILE A 138 -5.32 4.49 -14.93
CA ILE A 138 -4.82 5.54 -14.01
C ILE A 138 -5.16 5.23 -12.54
N CYS A 139 -6.18 4.40 -12.29
CA CYS A 139 -6.68 4.16 -10.95
C CYS A 139 -5.56 3.56 -10.09
N PRO A 140 -5.20 4.21 -8.96
CA PRO A 140 -4.21 3.64 -8.05
C PRO A 140 -4.76 2.38 -7.40
N ASP A 141 -3.86 1.44 -7.10
CA ASP A 141 -4.20 0.27 -6.30
C ASP A 141 -4.46 0.74 -4.86
N VAL A 142 -5.64 0.42 -4.32
CA VAL A 142 -6.02 0.82 -2.97
C VAL A 142 -5.91 -0.38 -2.06
N THR A 143 -5.11 -0.29 -1.01
CA THR A 143 -5.05 -1.30 0.04
C THR A 143 -5.61 -0.71 1.32
N VAL A 144 -6.60 -1.38 1.92
CA VAL A 144 -7.19 -0.98 3.19
C VAL A 144 -6.82 -2.00 4.25
N SER A 145 -6.45 -1.52 5.44
CA SER A 145 -6.16 -2.35 6.58
C SER A 145 -6.90 -1.84 7.81
N PHE A 146 -7.46 -2.78 8.57
CA PHE A 146 -8.16 -2.53 9.81
C PHE A 146 -7.59 -3.46 10.88
N GLN A 147 -7.22 -2.90 12.03
CA GLN A 147 -6.67 -3.62 13.17
C GLN A 147 -7.45 -3.26 14.42
N GLN A 148 -7.91 -4.27 15.14
CA GLN A 148 -8.68 -4.14 16.37
C GLN A 148 -8.08 -5.03 17.46
N GLN A 149 -7.78 -4.46 18.62
CA GLN A 149 -7.45 -5.26 19.80
C GLN A 149 -8.67 -6.05 20.26
N ILE A 150 -8.50 -7.35 20.45
CA ILE A 150 -9.53 -8.22 21.00
C ILE A 150 -9.39 -8.23 22.52
N VAL A 151 -8.28 -8.77 23.02
CA VAL A 151 -8.03 -8.96 24.45
C VAL A 151 -6.54 -8.92 24.76
N GLY A 152 -6.18 -8.17 25.79
CA GLY A 152 -4.82 -8.04 26.29
C GLY A 152 -3.83 -7.74 25.15
N PRO A 153 -2.76 -8.54 24.97
CA PRO A 153 -1.77 -8.30 23.92
C PRO A 153 -2.21 -8.74 22.51
N PHE A 154 -3.43 -9.28 22.35
CA PHE A 154 -3.89 -9.83 21.07
C PHE A 154 -4.69 -8.79 20.28
N SER A 155 -4.32 -8.59 19.02
CA SER A 155 -5.11 -7.84 18.05
C SER A 155 -5.37 -8.64 16.80
N PHE A 156 -6.54 -8.46 16.23
CA PHE A 156 -6.90 -9.00 14.93
C PHE A 156 -6.75 -7.91 13.88
N ARG A 157 -6.22 -8.28 12.73
CA ARG A 157 -5.98 -7.39 11.61
C ARG A 157 -6.53 -8.01 10.34
N VAL A 158 -7.16 -7.19 9.53
CA VAL A 158 -7.62 -7.54 8.19
C VAL A 158 -7.01 -6.53 7.24
N GLU A 159 -6.39 -7.01 6.17
CA GLU A 159 -5.89 -6.20 5.08
C GLU A 159 -6.51 -6.69 3.79
N SER A 160 -6.89 -5.80 2.88
CA SER A 160 -7.47 -6.19 1.59
C SER A 160 -7.09 -5.18 0.53
N SER A 161 -6.83 -5.68 -0.67
CA SER A 161 -6.75 -4.82 -1.85
C SER A 161 -8.15 -4.53 -2.36
N VAL A 162 -8.35 -3.32 -2.88
CA VAL A 162 -9.59 -2.84 -3.45
C VAL A 162 -9.27 -2.32 -4.82
N ALA A 163 -9.78 -3.03 -5.84
CA ALA A 163 -9.68 -2.63 -7.23
C ALA A 163 -11.01 -1.99 -7.64
N ILE A 164 -10.92 -0.86 -8.33
CA ILE A 164 -12.08 -0.19 -8.93
C ILE A 164 -12.12 -0.60 -10.40
N ASP A 165 -13.10 -1.41 -10.79
CA ASP A 165 -13.30 -1.81 -12.18
C ASP A 165 -14.63 -1.26 -12.71
N PRO A 166 -14.62 -0.05 -13.29
CA PRO A 166 -15.82 0.58 -13.86
C PRO A 166 -16.42 -0.18 -15.05
N ARG A 167 -15.76 -1.23 -15.57
CA ARG A 167 -16.27 -2.07 -16.66
C ARG A 167 -17.28 -3.12 -16.17
N SER A 168 -17.24 -3.47 -14.89
CA SER A 168 -18.17 -4.41 -14.29
C SER A 168 -19.51 -3.72 -14.01
N GLN A 169 -20.55 -4.10 -14.77
CA GLN A 169 -21.90 -3.53 -14.62
C GLN A 169 -22.55 -3.87 -13.26
N ASP A 170 -22.14 -4.98 -12.62
CA ASP A 170 -22.74 -5.45 -11.37
C ASP A 170 -21.95 -5.02 -10.12
N HIS A 171 -20.63 -4.83 -10.22
CA HIS A 171 -19.77 -4.53 -9.06
C HIS A 171 -18.67 -3.54 -9.42
N PHE A 172 -18.91 -2.25 -9.16
CA PHE A 172 -17.96 -1.15 -9.40
C PHE A 172 -16.68 -1.23 -8.55
N VAL A 173 -16.81 -1.78 -7.33
CA VAL A 173 -15.71 -1.97 -6.38
C VAL A 173 -15.54 -3.47 -6.14
N ARG A 174 -14.35 -3.97 -6.39
CA ARG A 174 -13.97 -5.35 -6.13
C ARG A 174 -12.97 -5.38 -4.98
N VAL A 175 -13.32 -6.12 -3.94
CA VAL A 175 -12.41 -6.43 -2.84
C VAL A 175 -11.65 -7.69 -3.23
N ASP A 176 -10.34 -7.57 -3.39
CA ASP A 176 -9.44 -8.66 -3.71
C ASP A 176 -8.47 -8.91 -2.55
N ASP A 177 -7.89 -10.11 -2.55
CA ASP A 177 -6.79 -10.52 -1.69
C ASP A 177 -6.95 -10.20 -0.18
N PRO A 178 -8.05 -10.61 0.48
CA PRO A 178 -8.17 -10.41 1.91
C PRO A 178 -7.11 -11.24 2.64
N ILE A 179 -6.36 -10.60 3.53
CA ILE A 179 -5.37 -11.20 4.41
C ILE A 179 -5.85 -11.00 5.84
N PHE A 180 -6.03 -12.11 6.55
CA PHE A 180 -6.41 -12.11 7.96
C PHE A 180 -5.16 -12.37 8.80
N ALA A 181 -4.95 -11.57 9.83
CA ALA A 181 -3.82 -11.70 10.73
C ALA A 181 -4.22 -11.58 12.19
N ILE A 182 -3.52 -12.35 13.03
CA ILE A 182 -3.59 -12.24 14.49
C ILE A 182 -2.20 -11.83 14.96
N ASP A 183 -2.14 -10.71 15.65
CA ASP A 183 -0.93 -10.19 16.26
C ASP A 183 -0.95 -10.45 17.76
N TRP A 184 0.17 -10.90 18.29
CA TRP A 184 0.43 -11.06 19.71
C TRP A 184 1.63 -10.21 20.12
N ALA A 185 1.38 -9.16 20.90
CA ALA A 185 2.41 -8.29 21.42
C ALA A 185 3.12 -8.91 22.64
N LEU A 186 4.44 -9.10 22.51
CA LEU A 186 5.29 -9.70 23.53
C LEU A 186 5.90 -8.60 24.41
N LYS A 187 5.26 -8.36 25.56
CA LYS A 187 5.69 -7.36 26.57
C LYS A 187 7.16 -7.48 27.00
N VAL A 188 7.74 -8.68 26.94
CA VAL A 188 9.05 -9.02 27.52
C VAL A 188 10.22 -8.27 26.84
N LEU A 189 10.04 -7.78 25.61
CA LEU A 189 11.09 -7.10 24.83
C LEU A 189 10.69 -5.70 24.35
N GLY A 190 9.67 -5.09 24.96
CA GLY A 190 9.23 -3.71 24.68
C GLY A 190 8.52 -3.48 23.34
N SER A 191 8.84 -4.24 22.30
CA SER A 191 8.28 -4.13 20.93
C SER A 191 8.27 -5.46 20.15
N ALA A 192 8.63 -6.59 20.79
CA ALA A 192 8.55 -7.86 20.06
C ALA A 192 7.09 -8.23 19.79
N LYS A 193 6.82 -8.79 18.60
CA LYS A 193 5.48 -9.26 18.23
C LYS A 193 5.55 -10.54 17.42
N ALA A 194 4.60 -11.43 17.67
CA ALA A 194 4.33 -12.58 16.83
C ALA A 194 3.08 -12.28 15.99
N THR A 195 3.17 -12.44 14.68
CA THR A 195 2.06 -12.23 13.76
C THR A 195 1.83 -13.52 12.99
N ALA A 196 0.63 -14.08 13.08
CA ALA A 196 0.19 -15.17 12.21
C ALA A 196 -0.78 -14.60 11.17
N TRP A 197 -0.52 -14.80 9.89
CA TRP A 197 -1.42 -14.36 8.82
C TRP A 197 -1.82 -15.50 7.90
N TYR A 198 -2.98 -15.33 7.27
CA TYR A 198 -3.59 -16.28 6.34
C TYR A 198 -4.23 -15.51 5.18
N SER A 199 -3.92 -15.93 3.95
CA SER A 199 -4.57 -15.46 2.72
C SER A 199 -5.47 -16.57 2.17
N PRO A 200 -6.80 -16.43 2.21
CA PRO A 200 -7.72 -17.44 1.69
C PRO A 200 -7.60 -17.64 0.18
N LYS A 201 -7.30 -16.58 -0.57
CA LYS A 201 -7.20 -16.64 -2.04
C LYS A 201 -6.00 -17.47 -2.48
N HIS A 202 -4.87 -17.31 -1.82
CA HIS A 202 -3.63 -18.05 -2.12
C HIS A 202 -3.54 -19.38 -1.35
N GLN A 203 -4.41 -19.59 -0.35
CA GLN A 203 -4.35 -20.73 0.57
C GLN A 203 -3.00 -20.81 1.31
N GLU A 204 -2.42 -19.65 1.60
CA GLU A 204 -1.11 -19.51 2.23
C GLU A 204 -1.26 -19.01 3.66
N ALA A 205 -0.45 -19.56 4.56
CA ALA A 205 -0.34 -19.13 5.94
C ALA A 205 1.13 -18.95 6.30
N MET A 206 1.43 -17.94 7.12
CA MET A 206 2.77 -17.76 7.68
C MET A 206 2.68 -17.26 9.11
N MET A 207 3.65 -17.65 9.92
CA MET A 207 3.90 -17.08 11.23
C MET A 207 5.23 -16.34 11.19
N GLU A 208 5.20 -15.09 11.63
CA GLU A 208 6.35 -14.22 11.67
C GLU A 208 6.59 -13.76 13.10
N LEU A 209 7.84 -13.84 13.56
CA LEU A 209 8.27 -13.32 14.85
C LEU A 209 9.21 -12.15 14.61
N ARG A 210 8.79 -10.96 15.00
CA ARG A 210 9.57 -9.73 14.85
C ARG A 210 10.14 -9.32 16.20
N PHE A 211 11.45 -9.08 16.21
CA PHE A 211 12.18 -8.54 17.35
C PHE A 211 12.75 -7.18 16.98
N TYR A 212 12.86 -6.27 17.95
CA TYR A 212 13.51 -4.96 17.80
C TYR A 212 12.96 -4.13 16.62
N GLU A 213 11.65 -3.87 16.59
CA GLU A 213 11.13 -2.79 15.75
C GLU A 213 11.73 -1.47 16.32
N THR A 214 12.63 -0.83 15.58
CA THR A 214 13.24 0.49 15.92
C THR A 214 12.61 1.60 15.10
#